data_AF-F7YV35-F1
#
_entry.id   AF-F7YV35-F1
#
_cell.length_a   1.000
_cell.length_b   1.000
_cell.length_c   1.000
_cell.angle_alpha   90.00
_cell.angle_beta   90.00
_cell.angle_gamma   90.00
#
_symmetry.space_group_name_H-M   'P 1'
#
loop_
_entity.id
_entity.type
_entity.pdbx_description
1 polymer ?
#
loop_
_entity_poly.entity_id
_entity_poly.type
_entity_poly.pdbx_seq_one_letter_code
_entity_poly.pdbx_strand_id
1 'polypeptide(L)' 'MKQLRIVYDTGELGQNARPIRRRTALVISDEATAQNCEQIVQLLDSLTKYTALEAHMVIVEQVY' A
#
# COMPACT_ATOMS: atom_id res chain seq x y z
N MET A 1 -14.18 8.88 -1.20
CA MET A 1 -13.17 8.40 -0.23
C MET A 1 -11.77 8.53 -0.81
N LYS A 2 -10.79 9.00 -0.03
CA LYS A 2 -9.38 9.07 -0.47
C LYS A 2 -8.62 7.83 0.01
N GLN A 3 -7.72 7.31 -0.81
CA GLN A 3 -6.89 6.16 -0.49
C GLN A 3 -5.45 6.40 -0.95
N LEU A 4 -4.48 5.94 -0.17
CA LEU A 4 -3.09 5.84 -0.59
C LEU A 4 -2.83 4.44 -1.14
N ARG A 5 -2.44 4.36 -2.40
CA ARG A 5 -2.02 3.13 -3.04
C ARG A 5 -0.51 3.10 -3.13
N ILE A 6 0.10 2.06 -2.58
CA ILE A 6 1.54 1.81 -2.69
C ILE A 6 1.77 0.47 -3.38
N VAL A 7 2.69 0.47 -4.35
CA VAL A 7 3.23 -0.73 -4.97
C VAL A 7 4.70 -0.84 -4.57
N TYR A 8 5.08 -2.01 -4.09
CA TYR A 8 6.44 -2.28 -3.64
C TYR A 8 6.90 -3.67 -4.09
N ASP A 9 8.21 -3.80 -4.27
CA ASP A 9 8.89 -5.06 -4.55
C ASP A 9 9.31 -5.72 -3.24
N THR A 10 8.93 -6.98 -3.03
CA THR A 10 9.27 -7.70 -1.80
C THR A 10 10.72 -8.19 -1.77
N GLY A 11 11.46 -8.05 -2.88
CA GLY A 11 12.80 -8.62 -3.02
C GLY A 11 12.81 -10.14 -3.16
N GLU A 12 11.64 -10.77 -3.21
CA GLU A 12 11.47 -12.20 -3.45
C GLU A 12 11.23 -12.47 -4.94
N LEU A 13 11.78 -13.57 -5.44
CA LEU A 13 11.53 -14.02 -6.81
C LEU A 13 10.44 -15.10 -6.80
N GLY A 14 9.44 -14.93 -7.67
CA GLY A 14 8.43 -15.94 -7.93
C GLY A 14 8.97 -17.11 -8.76
N GLN A 15 8.12 -18.12 -9.00
CA GLN A 15 8.49 -19.36 -9.71
C GLN A 15 9.14 -19.14 -11.09
N ASN A 16 8.86 -18.00 -11.74
CA ASN A 16 9.39 -17.68 -13.07
C ASN A 16 10.58 -16.70 -13.03
N ALA A 17 11.28 -16.61 -11.90
CA ALA A 17 12.33 -15.61 -11.64
C ALA A 17 11.86 -14.15 -11.83
N ARG A 18 10.55 -13.90 -11.68
CA ARG A 18 9.98 -12.56 -11.73
C ARG A 18 9.89 -11.99 -10.33
N PRO A 19 10.28 -10.72 -10.09
CA PRO A 19 10.12 -10.09 -8.79
C PRO A 19 8.67 -10.08 -8.34
N ILE A 20 8.43 -10.44 -7.08
CA ILE A 20 7.10 -10.40 -6.48
C ILE A 20 6.80 -8.96 -6.09
N ARG A 21 5.82 -8.38 -6.76
CA ARG A 21 5.29 -7.05 -6.44
C ARG A 21 4.01 -7.19 -5.63
N ARG A 22 3.91 -6.41 -4.56
CA ARG A 22 2.69 -6.30 -3.75
C ARG A 22 2.08 -4.93 -3.92
N ARG A 23 0.76 -4.89 -3.83
CA ARG A 23 -0.05 -3.69 -3.93
C ARG A 23 -0.93 -3.59 -2.70
N THR A 24 -0.82 -2.49 -1.98
CA THR A 24 -1.65 -2.20 -0.82
C THR A 24 -2.39 -0.88 -1.04
N ALA A 25 -3.67 -0.85 -0.68
CA ALA A 25 -4.50 0.36 -0.66
C ALA A 25 -4.90 0.63 0.78
N LEU A 26 -4.56 1.81 1.28
CA LEU A 26 -4.84 2.26 2.63
C LEU A 26 -5.85 3.39 2.57
N VAL A 27 -6.88 3.32 3.41
CA VAL A 27 -7.85 4.41 3.54
C VAL A 27 -7.15 5.56 4.26
N ILE A 28 -7.19 6.74 3.64
CA ILE A 28 -6.77 7.99 4.27
C ILE A 28 -8.00 8.88 4.31
N SER A 29 -8.63 8.95 5.48
CA SER A 29 -9.73 9.86 5.75
C SER A 29 -9.49 10.57 7.08
N ASP A 30 -10.18 11.69 7.28
CA ASP A 30 -10.18 12.39 8.56
C ASP A 30 -10.85 11.55 9.68
N GLU A 31 -11.52 10.47 9.30
CA GLU A 31 -12.18 9.48 10.16
C GLU A 31 -11.35 8.19 10.31
N ALA A 32 -10.04 8.24 10.04
CA ALA A 32 -9.18 7.07 10.15
C ALA A 32 -9.25 6.46 11.55
N THR A 33 -9.54 5.16 11.61
CA THR A 33 -9.56 4.42 12.88
C THR A 33 -8.13 4.10 13.34
N ALA A 34 -7.96 3.77 14.63
CA ALA A 34 -6.68 3.30 15.15
C ALA A 34 -6.11 2.12 14.34
N GLN A 35 -6.99 1.22 13.88
CA GLN A 35 -6.60 0.08 13.04
C GLN A 35 -6.06 0.53 11.67
N ASN A 36 -6.63 1.59 11.06
CA ASN A 36 -6.08 2.14 9.82
C ASN A 36 -4.68 2.72 10.04
N CYS A 37 -4.47 3.41 11.16
CA CYS A 37 -3.16 3.94 11.53
C CYS A 37 -2.12 2.82 11.74
N GLU A 38 -2.48 1.74 12.43
CA GLU A 38 -1.60 0.57 12.60
C GLU A 38 -1.22 -0.06 11.26
N GLN A 39 -2.18 -0.23 10.34
CA GLN A 39 -1.93 -0.77 9.00
C GLN A 39 -0.98 0.13 8.19
N ILE A 40 -1.12 1.44 8.31
CA ILE A 40 -0.21 2.40 7.67
C ILE A 40 1.20 2.26 8.23
N VAL A 41 1.35 2.23 9.56
CA VAL A 41 2.67 2.11 10.22
C VAL A 41 3.36 0.80 9.86
N GLN A 42 2.64 -0.32 9.89
CA GLN A 42 3.19 -1.63 9.51
C GLN A 42 3.64 -1.66 8.05
N LEU A 43 2.87 -1.04 7.16
CA LEU A 43 3.27 -0.94 5.76
C LEU A 43 4.54 -0.10 5.62
N LEU A 44 4.60 1.08 6.24
CA LEU A 44 5.78 1.96 6.18
C LEU A 44 7.03 1.27 6.75
N ASP A 45 6.91 0.54 7.85
CA ASP A 45 8.00 -0.25 8.41
C ASP A 45 8.47 -1.34 7.42
N SER A 46 7.54 -2.01 6.72
CA SER A 46 7.90 -3.02 5.72
C SER A 46 8.70 -2.45 4.53
N LEU A 47 8.48 -1.18 4.19
CA LEU A 47 9.23 -0.48 3.12
C LEU A 47 10.68 -0.16 3.51
N THR A 48 11.10 -0.43 4.75
CA THR A 48 12.53 -0.45 5.10
C THR A 48 13.24 -1.71 4.58
N LYS A 49 12.48 -2.78 4.35
CA LYS A 49 12.97 -4.07 3.83
C LYS A 49 12.64 -4.25 2.36
N TYR A 50 11.59 -3.59 1.88
CA TYR A 50 11.05 -3.69 0.54
C TYR A 50 11.25 -2.41 -0.25
N THR A 51 11.39 -2.50 -1.57
CA THR A 51 11.61 -1.31 -2.40
C THR A 51 10.28 -0.74 -2.87
N ALA A 52 9.92 0.46 -2.43
CA ALA A 52 8.76 1.16 -2.96
C ALA A 52 8.99 1.50 -4.45
N LEU A 53 8.06 1.11 -5.30
CA LEU A 53 8.12 1.37 -6.73
C LEU A 53 7.27 2.58 -7.10
N GLU A 54 6.05 2.63 -6.55
CA GLU A 54 5.08 3.67 -6.89
C GLU A 54 4.17 3.97 -5.70
N ALA A 55 3.80 5.24 -5.55
CA ALA A 55 2.82 5.69 -4.57
C ALA A 55 1.86 6.71 -5.22
N HIS A 56 0.56 6.44 -5.12
CA HIS A 56 -0.48 7.25 -5.75
C HIS A 56 -1.61 7.56 -4.75
N MET A 57 -2.06 8.81 -4.73
CA MET A 57 -3.33 9.14 -4.09
C MET A 57 -4.47 8.83 -5.06
N VAL A 58 -5.40 7.98 -4.62
CA VAL A 58 -6.57 7.58 -5.40
C VAL A 58 -7.82 8.18 -4.78
N ILE A 59 -8.61 8.89 -5.58
CA ILE A 59 -9.92 9.38 -5.19
C ILE A 59 -10.94 8.36 -5.70
N VAL A 60 -11.63 7.71 -4.77
CA VAL A 60 -12.73 6.77 -5.07
C VAL A 60 -14.03 7.51 -4.87
N GLU A 61 -14.73 7.81 -5.95
CA GLU A 61 -16.09 8.34 -5.92
C GLU A 61 -17.07 7.16 -5.94
N GLN A 62 -17.94 7.05 -4.92
CA GLN A 62 -19.06 6.13 -4.97
C GLN A 62 -20.15 6.79 -5.82
N VAL A 63 -20.34 6.27 -7.03
CA VAL A 63 -21.48 6.63 -7.87
C VAL A 63 -22.67 5.79 -7.41
N TYR A 64 -23.76 6.45 -7.00
CA TYR A 64 -25.03 5.84 -6.60
C TYR A 64 -26.01 5.77 -7.76
#